data_AF-A0A3B9FYR5-F1
#
_entry.id   AF-A0A3B9FYR5-F1
#
_cell.length_a   1.000
_cell.length_b   1.000
_cell.length_c   1.000
_cell.angle_alpha   90.00
_cell.angle_beta   90.00
_cell.angle_gamma   90.00
#
_symmetry.space_group_name_H-M   'P 1'
#
loop_
_entity.id
_entity.type
_entity.pdbx_description
1 polymer ?
#
loop_
_entity_poly.entity_id
_entity_poly.type
_entity_poly.pdbx_seq_one_letter_code
_entity_poly.pdbx_strand_id
1 'polypeptide(L)'
;ELSKDKERIIIYNKKDMAEIPDTIAVSALENDLDALKEAIIHKYENDVQTAYRDTLNNERQIGLALQAESHMKDAVQAMRAGMETDLVTIDLQAAYDALKEITGESTREGLLDEIFSRFCLGK
;
A
#
# COMPACT_ATOMS: atom_id res chain seq x y z
N GLU A 1 12.69 15.84 -20.24
CA GLU A 1 13.71 14.76 -20.11
C GLU A 1 13.82 14.17 -18.70
N LEU A 2 13.66 14.98 -17.66
CA LEU A 2 13.77 14.59 -16.23
C LEU A 2 12.85 13.44 -15.74
N SER A 3 11.87 13.02 -16.54
CA SER A 3 10.93 11.94 -16.21
C SER A 3 11.01 10.74 -17.16
N LYS A 4 12.06 10.64 -18.00
CA LYS A 4 12.16 9.58 -19.03
C LYS A 4 12.13 8.17 -18.42
N ASP A 5 12.71 7.99 -17.24
CA ASP A 5 12.82 6.67 -16.58
C ASP A 5 11.70 6.42 -15.55
N LYS A 6 10.66 7.26 -15.55
CA LYS A 6 9.52 7.12 -14.64
C LYS A 6 8.27 6.76 -15.42
N GLU A 7 7.37 6.06 -14.73
CA GLU A 7 5.98 5.95 -15.14
C GLU A 7 5.37 7.36 -15.28
N ARG A 8 4.97 7.73 -16.49
CA ARG A 8 4.44 9.07 -16.79
C ARG A 8 3.26 9.03 -17.76
N ILE A 9 2.44 10.07 -17.69
CA ILE A 9 1.44 10.42 -18.70
C ILE A 9 1.89 11.76 -19.27
N ILE A 10 2.07 11.85 -20.60
CA ILE A 10 2.47 13.08 -21.26
C ILE A 10 1.20 13.79 -21.71
N ILE A 11 1.02 15.02 -21.23
CA ILE A 11 -0.12 15.86 -21.58
C ILE A 11 0.34 17.11 -22.33
N TYR A 12 -0.48 17.55 -23.27
CA TYR A 12 -0.32 18.82 -23.98
C TYR A 12 -1.42 19.78 -23.54
N ASN A 13 -1.03 20.84 -22.83
CA ASN A 13 -1.96 21.87 -22.40
C ASN A 13 -2.15 22.93 -23.50
N LYS A 14 -3.23 23.72 -23.40
CA LYS A 14 -3.64 24.78 -24.35
C LYS A 14 -4.30 24.26 -25.63
N LYS A 15 -5.11 23.21 -25.52
CA LYS A 15 -5.95 22.70 -26.61
C LYS A 15 -6.82 23.78 -27.26
N ASP A 16 -7.20 24.81 -26.51
CA ASP A 16 -7.94 25.99 -26.99
C ASP A 16 -7.18 26.84 -28.02
N MET A 17 -5.85 26.74 -28.08
CA MET A 17 -5.01 27.50 -29.02
C MET A 17 -4.51 26.66 -30.19
N ALA A 18 -4.15 25.40 -29.94
CA ALA A 18 -3.65 24.49 -30.95
C ALA A 18 -3.90 23.05 -30.52
N GLU A 19 -4.51 22.27 -31.42
CA GLU A 19 -4.72 20.84 -31.21
C GLU A 19 -3.58 20.05 -31.86
N ILE A 20 -3.02 19.11 -31.11
CA ILE A 20 -1.94 18.24 -31.57
C ILE A 20 -2.53 16.83 -31.76
N PRO A 21 -2.59 16.33 -33.01
CA PRO A 21 -3.10 14.99 -33.30
C PRO A 21 -2.35 13.89 -32.52
N ASP A 22 -3.05 12.81 -32.19
CA ASP A 22 -2.50 11.63 -31.52
C ASP A 22 -1.85 11.88 -30.15
N THR A 23 -2.32 12.90 -29.42
CA THR A 23 -1.85 13.21 -28.05
C THR A 23 -2.99 13.41 -27.06
N ILE A 24 -2.69 13.26 -25.77
CA ILE A 24 -3.61 13.64 -24.69
C ILE A 24 -3.54 15.17 -24.55
N ALA A 25 -4.47 15.86 -25.21
CA ALA A 25 -4.57 17.31 -25.17
C ALA A 25 -5.65 17.77 -24.18
N VAL A 26 -5.35 18.81 -23.41
CA VAL A 26 -6.25 19.40 -22.40
C VAL A 26 -6.28 20.92 -22.51
N SER A 27 -7.35 21.55 -22.04
CA SER A 27 -7.36 22.98 -21.74
C SER A 27 -7.58 23.18 -20.26
N ALA A 28 -6.49 23.47 -19.54
CA ALA A 28 -6.59 23.79 -18.12
C ALA A 28 -7.36 25.09 -17.85
N LEU A 29 -7.40 26.01 -18.83
CA LEU A 29 -8.15 27.27 -18.71
C LEU A 29 -9.66 27.02 -18.77
N GLU A 30 -10.10 26.21 -19.74
CA GLU A 30 -11.52 25.89 -19.95
C GLU A 30 -11.99 24.69 -19.10
N ASN A 31 -11.11 24.16 -18.24
CA ASN A 31 -11.36 22.97 -17.41
C ASN A 31 -11.71 21.71 -18.24
N ASP A 32 -11.26 21.64 -19.49
CA ASP A 32 -11.35 20.45 -20.35
C ASP A 32 -10.23 19.47 -19.99
N LEU A 33 -10.55 18.59 -19.03
CA LEU A 33 -9.62 17.63 -18.42
C LEU A 33 -10.06 16.17 -18.62
N ASP A 34 -11.12 15.91 -19.38
CA ASP A 34 -11.73 14.58 -19.42
C ASP A 34 -10.80 13.54 -20.05
N ALA A 35 -10.08 13.91 -21.12
CA ALA A 35 -9.05 13.06 -21.72
C ALA A 35 -7.93 12.69 -20.73
N LEU A 36 -7.59 13.59 -19.80
CA LEU A 36 -6.60 13.30 -18.75
C LEU A 36 -7.18 12.34 -17.70
N LYS A 37 -8.43 12.54 -17.27
CA LYS A 37 -9.09 11.64 -16.30
C LYS A 37 -9.17 10.22 -16.85
N GLU A 38 -9.59 10.07 -18.10
CA GLU A 38 -9.65 8.77 -18.78
C GLU A 38 -8.28 8.12 -18.89
N ALA A 39 -7.24 8.88 -19.28
CA ALA A 39 -5.88 8.36 -19.36
C ALA A 39 -5.34 7.90 -18.00
N ILE A 40 -5.67 8.60 -16.91
CA ILE A 40 -5.33 8.16 -15.54
C ILE A 40 -6.07 6.87 -15.20
N ILE A 41 -7.39 6.81 -15.42
CA ILE A 41 -8.20 5.62 -15.10
C ILE A 41 -7.68 4.40 -15.86
N HIS A 42 -7.53 4.50 -17.18
CA HIS A 42 -7.04 3.40 -18.01
C HIS A 42 -5.64 2.94 -17.60
N LYS A 43 -4.78 3.86 -17.16
CA LYS A 43 -3.43 3.51 -16.70
C LYS A 43 -3.45 2.72 -15.38
N TYR A 44 -4.37 3.04 -14.48
CA TYR A 44 -4.43 2.45 -13.14
C TYR A 44 -5.56 1.42 -12.98
N GLU A 45 -6.27 1.05 -14.04
CA GLU A 45 -7.46 0.18 -13.98
C GLU A 45 -7.18 -1.18 -13.31
N ASN A 46 -6.02 -1.78 -13.59
CA ASN A 46 -5.60 -3.05 -12.97
C ASN A 46 -5.21 -2.89 -11.49
N ASP A 47 -4.65 -1.74 -11.11
CA ASP A 47 -4.28 -1.44 -9.72
C ASP A 47 -5.55 -1.18 -8.87
N VAL A 48 -6.55 -0.52 -9.46
CA VAL A 48 -7.86 -0.28 -8.83
C VAL A 48 -8.59 -1.60 -8.55
N GLN A 49 -8.57 -2.56 -9.47
CA GLN A 49 -9.14 -3.90 -9.25
C GLN A 49 -8.43 -4.65 -8.11
N THR A 50 -7.13 -4.41 -7.92
CA THR A 50 -6.36 -4.99 -6.80
C THR A 50 -6.70 -4.32 -5.47
N ALA A 51 -6.99 -3.02 -5.49
CA ALA A 51 -7.42 -2.24 -4.32
C ALA A 51 -8.81 -2.63 -3.78
N TYR A 52 -9.63 -3.35 -4.55
CA TYR A 52 -10.91 -3.93 -4.09
C TYR A 52 -10.76 -5.26 -3.35
N ARG A 53 -9.54 -5.82 -3.25
CA ARG A 53 -9.27 -6.99 -2.42
C ARG A 53 -9.03 -6.54 -0.97
N ASP A 54 -9.32 -7.41 -0.01
CA ASP A 54 -8.92 -7.17 1.39
C ASP A 54 -7.39 -7.07 1.47
N THR A 55 -6.87 -5.84 1.47
CA THR A 55 -5.44 -5.55 1.53
C THR A 55 -5.06 -4.97 2.88
N LEU A 56 -3.78 -5.11 3.22
CA LEU A 56 -3.18 -4.40 4.35
C LEU A 56 -3.06 -2.92 3.98
N ASN A 57 -3.67 -2.05 4.79
CA ASN A 57 -3.96 -0.66 4.43
C ASN A 57 -2.88 0.33 4.89
N ASN A 58 -1.89 -0.11 5.67
CA ASN A 58 -0.80 0.75 6.12
C ASN A 58 0.50 -0.04 6.39
N GLU A 59 1.62 0.69 6.44
CA GLU A 59 2.96 0.14 6.68
C GLU A 59 3.05 -0.67 7.98
N ARG A 60 2.30 -0.30 9.02
CA ARG A 60 2.27 -1.05 10.29
C ARG A 60 1.68 -2.44 10.11
N GLN A 61 0.51 -2.53 9.46
CA GLN A 61 -0.14 -3.81 9.16
C GLN A 61 0.73 -4.70 8.27
N ILE A 62 1.41 -4.11 7.29
CA ILE A 62 2.37 -4.81 6.43
C ILE A 62 3.55 -5.33 7.27
N GLY A 63 4.12 -4.50 8.14
CA GLY A 63 5.22 -4.90 9.03
C GLY A 63 4.84 -6.06 9.94
N LEU A 64 3.68 -6.01 10.58
CA LEU A 64 3.16 -7.09 11.43
C LEU A 64 2.91 -8.38 10.64
N ALA A 65 2.39 -8.29 9.41
CA ALA A 65 2.17 -9.46 8.56
C ALA A 65 3.49 -10.13 8.15
N LEU A 66 4.51 -9.32 7.82
CA LEU A 66 5.86 -9.83 7.50
C LEU A 66 6.53 -10.46 8.72
N GLN A 67 6.35 -9.89 9.91
CA GLN A 67 6.83 -10.49 11.16
C GLN A 67 6.16 -11.83 11.43
N ALA A 68 4.84 -11.91 11.31
CA ALA A 68 4.10 -13.15 11.45
C ALA A 68 4.57 -14.21 10.45
N GLU A 69 4.79 -13.82 9.19
CA GLU A 69 5.33 -14.72 8.16
C GLU A 69 6.74 -15.23 8.54
N SER A 70 7.62 -14.36 9.06
CA SER A 70 8.96 -14.73 9.50
C SER A 70 8.90 -15.78 10.61
N HIS A 71 8.14 -15.51 11.68
CA HIS A 71 7.98 -16.45 12.79
C HIS A 71 7.38 -17.79 12.35
N MET A 72 6.41 -17.77 11.43
CA MET A 72 5.89 -19.02 10.87
C MET A 72 6.96 -19.81 10.10
N LYS A 73 7.85 -19.14 9.35
CA LYS A 73 8.96 -19.81 8.67
C LYS A 73 9.95 -20.42 9.67
N ASP A 74 10.24 -19.69 10.75
CA ASP A 74 11.15 -20.15 11.81
C ASP A 74 10.56 -21.37 12.53
N ALA A 75 9.26 -21.36 12.88
CA ALA A 75 8.56 -22.50 13.44
C ALA A 75 8.62 -23.74 12.53
N VAL A 76 8.36 -23.56 11.22
CA VAL A 76 8.45 -24.63 10.22
C VAL A 76 9.87 -25.18 10.11
N GLN A 77 10.88 -24.31 10.16
CA GLN A 77 12.28 -24.71 10.12
C GLN A 77 12.68 -25.50 11.38
N ALA A 78 12.28 -25.02 12.56
CA ALA A 78 12.53 -25.69 13.84
C ALA A 78 11.89 -27.09 13.90
N MET A 79 10.64 -27.22 13.43
CA MET A 79 9.97 -28.53 13.30
C MET A 79 10.75 -29.47 12.36
N ARG A 80 11.18 -28.98 11.20
CA ARG A 80 11.96 -29.79 10.23
C ARG A 80 13.33 -30.18 10.75
N ALA A 81 13.92 -29.36 11.63
CA ALA A 81 15.18 -29.65 12.31
C ALA A 81 15.02 -30.63 13.48
N GLY A 82 13.80 -31.09 13.79
CA GLY A 82 13.54 -32.01 14.89
C GLY A 82 13.70 -31.39 16.28
N MET A 83 13.51 -30.07 16.38
CA MET A 83 13.55 -29.37 17.67
C MET A 83 12.35 -29.77 18.55
N GLU A 84 12.54 -29.64 19.86
CA GLU A 84 11.48 -29.81 20.86
C GLU A 84 10.26 -28.93 20.52
N THR A 85 9.07 -29.48 20.72
CA THR A 85 7.80 -28.79 20.41
C THR A 85 7.62 -27.50 21.20
N ASP A 86 8.22 -27.42 22.39
CA ASP A 86 8.19 -26.22 23.22
C ASP A 86 8.88 -25.05 22.52
N LEU A 87 9.98 -25.30 21.79
CA LEU A 87 10.71 -24.27 21.06
C LEU A 87 9.94 -23.80 19.83
N VAL A 88 9.29 -24.73 19.12
CA VAL A 88 8.41 -24.41 17.97
C VAL A 88 7.23 -23.54 18.42
N THR A 89 6.69 -23.81 19.61
CA THR A 89 5.51 -23.10 20.15
C THR A 89 5.81 -21.62 20.41
N ILE A 90 7.05 -21.26 20.73
CA ILE A 90 7.47 -19.86 20.91
C ILE A 90 7.24 -19.05 19.62
N ASP A 91 7.70 -19.57 18.48
CA ASP A 91 7.55 -18.90 17.19
C ASP A 91 6.08 -18.86 16.73
N LEU A 92 5.32 -19.94 16.98
CA LEU A 92 3.87 -19.95 16.70
C LEU A 92 3.11 -18.90 17.53
N GLN A 93 3.47 -18.73 18.80
CA GLN A 93 2.87 -17.71 19.67
C GLN A 93 3.23 -16.29 19.18
N ALA A 94 4.48 -16.06 18.80
CA ALA A 94 4.91 -14.78 18.26
C ALA A 94 4.19 -14.43 16.94
N ALA A 95 4.01 -15.41 16.05
CA ALA A 95 3.23 -15.23 14.83
C ALA A 95 1.76 -14.89 15.14
N TYR A 96 1.15 -15.60 16.10
CA TYR A 96 -0.22 -15.36 16.53
C TYR A 96 -0.40 -13.95 17.11
N ASP A 97 0.51 -13.50 17.97
CA ASP A 97 0.45 -12.19 18.60
C ASP A 97 0.58 -11.05 17.57
N ALA A 98 1.49 -11.19 16.59
CA ALA A 98 1.62 -10.24 15.49
C ALA A 98 0.33 -10.14 14.65
N LEU A 99 -0.33 -11.26 14.34
CA LEU A 99 -1.61 -11.27 13.64
C LEU A 99 -2.74 -10.66 14.48
N LYS A 100 -2.75 -10.93 15.79
CA LYS A 100 -3.71 -10.36 16.74
C LYS A 100 -3.56 -8.84 16.89
N GLU A 101 -2.36 -8.32 16.71
CA GLU A 101 -2.12 -6.88 16.68
C GLU A 101 -2.65 -6.22 15.40
N ILE A 102 -2.64 -6.93 14.26
CA ILE A 102 -3.27 -6.45 13.01
C ILE A 102 -4.78 -6.27 13.20
N THR A 103 -5.44 -7.19 13.90
CA THR A 103 -6.89 -7.10 14.20
C THR A 103 -7.24 -6.11 15.31
N GLY A 104 -6.23 -5.57 16.02
CA GLY A 104 -6.42 -4.60 17.10
C GLY A 104 -6.86 -5.22 18.43
N GLU A 105 -6.72 -6.54 18.58
CA GLU A 105 -7.06 -7.27 19.82
C GLU A 105 -5.91 -7.28 20.85
N SER A 106 -4.73 -6.76 20.48
CA SER A 106 -3.61 -6.51 21.40
C SER A 106 -3.66 -5.08 21.97
N THR A 107 -3.31 -4.94 23.24
CA THR A 107 -3.61 -3.78 24.11
C THR A 107 -3.06 -2.44 23.60
N ARG A 108 -3.99 -1.61 23.13
CA ARG A 108 -4.14 -0.12 23.06
C ARG A 108 -3.00 0.89 23.32
N GLU A 109 -1.95 0.64 24.10
CA GLU A 109 -1.13 1.75 24.63
C GLU A 109 -0.19 2.39 23.60
N GLY A 110 0.60 1.61 22.85
CA GLY A 110 1.46 2.16 21.78
C GLY A 110 0.73 2.49 20.47
N LEU A 111 -0.38 1.79 20.24
CA LEU A 111 -1.23 1.93 19.05
C LEU A 111 -1.87 3.32 18.97
N LEU A 112 -2.38 3.83 20.09
CA LEU A 112 -3.00 5.14 20.14
C LEU A 112 -1.98 6.25 19.87
N ASP A 113 -0.79 6.16 20.47
CA ASP A 113 0.27 7.15 20.28
C ASP A 113 0.75 7.22 18.82
N GLU A 114 0.92 6.06 18.15
CA GLU A 114 1.30 6.05 16.72
C GLU A 114 0.20 6.64 15.83
N ILE A 115 -1.07 6.30 16.10
CA ILE A 115 -2.22 6.87 15.39
C ILE A 115 -2.22 8.40 15.57
N PHE A 116 -2.13 8.88 16.81
CA PHE A 116 -2.19 10.32 17.12
C PHE A 116 -0.94 11.09 16.68
N SER A 117 0.21 10.44 16.53
CA SER A 117 1.42 11.08 15.98
C SER A 117 1.28 11.50 14.51
N ARG A 118 0.41 10.82 13.75
CA ARG A 118 0.15 11.08 12.32
C ARG A 118 -1.02 12.03 12.10
N PHE A 119 -1.83 12.29 13.12
CA PHE A 119 -2.82 13.36 13.08
C PHE A 119 -2.16 14.67 13.53
N CYS A 120 -2.24 15.70 12.69
CA CYS A 120 -1.99 17.04 13.19
C CYS A 120 -2.99 17.30 14.33
N LEU A 121 -2.50 17.34 15.57
CA LEU A 121 -3.25 17.86 16.70
C LEU A 121 -3.48 19.35 16.43
N GLY A 122 -4.58 19.63 15.74
CA GLY A 122 -5.01 20.99 15.46
C GLY A 122 -5.33 21.70 16.77
N LYS A 123 -4.67 22.83 16.98
CA LYS A 123 -5.33 23.97 17.60
C LYS A 123 -6.53 24.39 16.77
#